data_AF-A0A1B9MWD7-F1
#
_entry.id   AF-A0A1B9MWD7-F1
#
_cell.length_a   1.000
_cell.length_b   1.000
_cell.length_c   1.000
_cell.angle_alpha   90.00
_cell.angle_beta   90.00
_cell.angle_gamma   90.00
#
_symmetry.space_group_name_H-M   'P 1'
#
loop_
_entity.id
_entity.type
_entity.pdbx_description
1 polymer ?
#
loop_
_entity_poly.entity_id
_entity_poly.type
_entity_poly.pdbx_seq_one_letter_code
_entity_poly.pdbx_strand_id
1 'polypeptide(L)'
;MYFGILIALIPMCIGYLFKFKSQKWIDTINQTLSWMIYLMLFIMGAELAHMDNLTTNLQIILCYACVIFVCSFGGNFIFLIIFDYFFTSKTNSLTQTYTSPFKMIFESLRVFIALIIGFICGLLPLFIWQYAENITQVILVFLLFLVGIQLRSNNISIKHILINKIGVIATILVVMSVFLGGIIASFILNLPVRVGLAMSSGFGWYSLSGILMTEAHGAIIGSATFLNDILREVSAILLIPILIKRYKLTALGLCGATSMDFTLPMLQKGAGVIIVPSAMVQGFLLTLLMPIFMGLFNYG
;
A
#
# COMPACT_ATOMS: atom_id res chain seq x y z
N MET A 1 -4.04 7.08 -16.48
CA MET A 1 -3.72 7.92 -15.30
C MET A 1 -4.95 8.54 -14.63
N TYR A 2 -5.73 9.39 -15.31
CA TYR A 2 -6.93 10.02 -14.70
C TYR A 2 -8.03 9.02 -14.27
N PHE A 3 -8.19 7.92 -15.01
CA PHE A 3 -9.21 6.91 -14.74
C PHE A 3 -9.02 6.21 -13.38
N GLY A 4 -7.78 5.88 -12.99
CA GLY A 4 -7.49 5.26 -11.68
C GLY A 4 -7.74 6.21 -10.50
N ILE A 5 -7.40 7.49 -10.65
CA ILE A 5 -7.66 8.52 -9.62
C ILE A 5 -9.17 8.76 -9.47
N LEU A 6 -9.91 8.78 -10.60
CA LEU A 6 -11.37 8.89 -10.62
C LEU A 6 -12.04 7.67 -9.95
N ILE A 7 -11.56 6.46 -10.27
CA ILE A 7 -12.00 5.21 -9.64
C ILE A 7 -11.77 5.23 -8.14
N ALA A 8 -10.72 5.90 -7.66
CA ALA A 8 -10.46 5.97 -6.23
C ALA A 8 -11.33 7.02 -5.51
N LEU A 9 -11.40 8.24 -6.07
CA LEU A 9 -12.06 9.38 -5.42
C LEU A 9 -13.59 9.32 -5.52
N ILE A 10 -14.15 8.92 -6.67
CA ILE A 10 -15.61 8.98 -6.89
C ILE A 10 -16.35 8.05 -5.91
N PRO A 11 -16.03 6.75 -5.79
CA PRO A 11 -16.75 5.84 -4.89
C PRO A 11 -16.63 6.30 -3.43
N MET A 12 -15.47 6.80 -3.03
CA MET A 12 -15.27 7.34 -1.69
C MET A 12 -16.13 8.59 -1.43
N CYS A 13 -16.19 9.53 -2.38
CA CYS A 13 -17.05 10.71 -2.27
C CYS A 13 -18.53 10.32 -2.20
N ILE A 14 -18.98 9.36 -3.02
CA ILE A 14 -20.35 8.83 -2.98
C ILE A 14 -20.63 8.17 -1.62
N GLY A 15 -19.72 7.34 -1.12
CA GLY A 15 -19.83 6.73 0.21
C GLY A 15 -19.95 7.77 1.32
N TYR A 16 -19.19 8.86 1.24
CA TYR A 16 -19.20 9.95 2.21
C TYR A 16 -20.55 10.69 2.31
N LEU A 17 -21.43 10.56 1.31
CA LEU A 17 -22.78 11.13 1.39
C LEU A 17 -23.66 10.40 2.42
N PHE A 18 -23.37 9.14 2.71
CA PHE A 18 -24.15 8.33 3.64
C PHE A 18 -23.57 8.41 5.06
N LYS A 19 -24.45 8.61 6.06
CA LYS A 19 -24.08 8.68 7.47
C LYS A 19 -24.89 7.67 8.28
N PHE A 20 -24.20 6.71 8.88
CA PHE A 20 -24.80 5.81 9.87
C PHE A 20 -24.45 6.29 11.28
N LYS A 21 -25.47 6.34 12.16
CA LYS A 21 -25.29 6.70 13.58
C LYS A 21 -25.22 5.48 14.51
N SER A 22 -25.64 4.31 14.03
CA SER A 22 -25.69 3.09 14.83
C SER A 22 -24.32 2.41 14.88
N GLN A 23 -23.83 2.15 16.08
CA GLN A 23 -22.54 1.50 16.31
C GLN A 23 -22.46 0.11 15.64
N LYS A 24 -23.56 -0.65 15.63
CA LYS A 24 -23.63 -1.98 15.01
C LYS A 24 -23.35 -1.95 13.50
N TRP A 25 -23.85 -0.94 12.80
CA TRP A 25 -23.60 -0.75 11.36
C TRP A 25 -22.15 -0.35 11.10
N ILE A 26 -21.58 0.51 11.94
CA ILE A 26 -20.17 0.90 11.85
C ILE A 26 -19.26 -0.31 12.06
N ASP A 27 -19.55 -1.15 13.06
CA ASP A 27 -18.78 -2.36 13.33
C ASP A 27 -18.88 -3.38 12.17
N THR A 28 -20.06 -3.50 11.56
CA THR A 28 -20.28 -4.36 10.38
C THR A 28 -19.46 -3.85 9.19
N ILE A 29 -19.49 -2.54 8.91
CA ILE A 29 -18.66 -1.92 7.86
C ILE A 29 -17.18 -2.21 8.11
N ASN A 30 -16.70 -2.03 9.34
CA ASN A 30 -15.31 -2.32 9.72
C ASN A 30 -14.93 -3.79 9.48
N GLN A 31 -15.85 -4.71 9.77
CA GLN A 31 -15.64 -6.14 9.55
C GLN A 31 -15.64 -6.47 8.05
N THR A 32 -16.56 -5.91 7.27
CA THR A 32 -16.59 -6.07 5.81
C THR A 32 -15.31 -5.53 5.18
N LEU A 33 -14.85 -4.34 5.56
CA LEU A 33 -13.57 -3.79 5.11
C LEU A 33 -12.40 -4.75 5.39
N SER A 34 -12.37 -5.38 6.56
CA SER A 34 -11.34 -6.37 6.91
C SER A 34 -11.40 -7.61 5.99
N TRP A 35 -12.60 -8.11 5.69
CA TRP A 35 -12.79 -9.22 4.74
C TRP A 35 -12.36 -8.88 3.32
N MET A 36 -12.62 -7.64 2.89
CA MET A 36 -12.22 -7.18 1.56
C MET A 36 -10.70 -7.13 1.41
N ILE A 37 -9.95 -6.76 2.45
CA ILE A 37 -8.48 -6.83 2.43
C ILE A 37 -8.00 -8.27 2.24
N TYR A 38 -8.56 -9.23 3.00
CA TYR A 38 -8.19 -10.64 2.83
C TYR A 38 -8.47 -11.14 1.42
N LEU A 39 -9.62 -10.74 0.86
CA LEU A 39 -10.04 -11.16 -0.47
C LEU A 39 -9.16 -10.52 -1.56
N MET A 40 -8.79 -9.25 -1.42
CA MET A 40 -7.86 -8.64 -2.38
C MET A 40 -6.47 -9.26 -2.34
N LEU A 41 -5.91 -9.51 -1.15
CA LEU A 41 -4.60 -10.16 -1.06
C LEU A 41 -4.60 -11.60 -1.57
N PHE A 42 -5.71 -12.31 -1.41
CA PHE A 42 -5.92 -13.60 -2.04
C PHE A 42 -5.88 -13.49 -3.57
N ILE A 43 -6.57 -12.50 -4.17
CA ILE A 43 -6.54 -12.30 -5.62
C ILE A 43 -5.16 -11.87 -6.09
N MET A 44 -4.48 -10.96 -5.38
CA MET A 44 -3.09 -10.57 -5.68
C MET A 44 -2.15 -11.78 -5.66
N GLY A 45 -2.32 -12.69 -4.70
CA GLY A 45 -1.59 -13.94 -4.67
C GLY A 45 -1.85 -14.78 -5.93
N ALA A 46 -3.11 -14.87 -6.38
CA ALA A 46 -3.45 -15.60 -7.59
C ALA A 46 -2.90 -14.93 -8.87
N GLU A 47 -2.89 -13.59 -8.93
CA GLU A 47 -2.27 -12.82 -10.01
C GLU A 47 -0.76 -13.08 -10.07
N LEU A 48 -0.09 -13.17 -8.93
CA LEU A 48 1.35 -13.49 -8.83
C LEU A 48 1.67 -14.85 -9.48
N ALA A 49 0.77 -15.83 -9.39
CA ALA A 49 0.97 -17.15 -10.00
C ALA A 49 0.87 -17.14 -11.53
N HIS A 50 0.19 -16.16 -12.12
CA HIS A 50 -0.04 -16.05 -13.56
C HIS A 50 0.94 -15.09 -14.26
N MET A 51 1.96 -14.60 -13.55
CA MET A 51 2.94 -13.70 -14.13
C MET A 51 3.76 -14.38 -15.24
N ASP A 52 3.81 -13.74 -16.39
CA ASP A 52 4.58 -14.23 -17.53
C ASP A 52 6.06 -14.42 -17.16
N ASN A 53 6.65 -15.53 -17.63
CA ASN A 53 8.06 -15.86 -17.42
C ASN A 53 8.51 -16.00 -15.95
N LEU A 54 7.58 -16.11 -14.99
CA LEU A 54 7.90 -16.29 -13.58
C LEU A 54 8.70 -17.58 -13.35
N THR A 55 8.30 -18.70 -13.97
CA THR A 55 8.94 -20.01 -13.75
C THR A 55 10.32 -20.13 -14.37
N THR A 56 10.54 -19.49 -15.53
CA THR A 56 11.81 -19.55 -16.26
C THR A 56 12.88 -18.62 -15.69
N ASN A 57 12.49 -17.45 -15.17
CA ASN A 57 13.41 -16.44 -14.63
C ASN A 57 13.25 -16.20 -13.13
N LEU A 58 12.63 -17.15 -12.41
CA LEU A 58 12.23 -17.00 -11.00
C LEU A 58 13.36 -16.47 -10.12
N GLN A 59 14.56 -17.07 -10.24
CA GLN A 59 15.70 -16.71 -9.42
C GLN A 59 16.16 -15.26 -9.65
N ILE A 60 16.17 -14.80 -10.90
CA ILE A 60 16.59 -13.43 -11.26
C ILE A 60 15.54 -12.43 -10.78
N ILE A 61 14.27 -12.71 -11.04
CA ILE A 61 13.14 -11.87 -10.62
C ILE A 61 13.15 -11.70 -9.09
N LEU A 62 13.27 -12.80 -8.34
CA LEU A 62 13.34 -12.77 -6.88
C LEU A 62 14.57 -12.01 -6.38
N CYS A 63 15.74 -12.22 -7.00
CA CYS A 63 16.95 -11.49 -6.63
C CYS A 63 16.76 -9.98 -6.80
N TYR A 64 16.25 -9.55 -7.96
CA TYR A 64 16.01 -8.14 -8.25
C TYR A 64 14.99 -7.55 -7.29
N ALA A 65 13.86 -8.23 -7.08
CA ALA A 65 12.80 -7.83 -6.15
C ALA A 65 13.31 -7.71 -4.71
N CYS A 66 14.11 -8.67 -4.24
CA CYS A 66 14.68 -8.63 -2.89
C CYS A 66 15.67 -7.48 -2.71
N VAL A 67 16.57 -7.26 -3.68
CA VAL A 67 17.56 -6.17 -3.59
C VAL A 67 16.88 -4.81 -3.61
N ILE A 68 15.95 -4.58 -4.54
CA ILE A 68 15.20 -3.32 -4.58
C ILE A 68 14.36 -3.14 -3.31
N PHE A 69 13.72 -4.19 -2.80
CA PHE A 69 12.95 -4.15 -1.56
C PHE A 69 13.81 -3.81 -0.35
N VAL A 70 14.92 -4.50 -0.14
CA VAL A 70 15.82 -4.23 0.99
C VAL A 70 16.38 -2.81 0.93
N CYS A 71 16.81 -2.34 -0.23
CA CYS A 71 17.36 -0.99 -0.35
C CYS A 71 16.29 0.08 -0.20
N SER A 72 15.14 -0.07 -0.86
CA SER A 72 14.07 0.93 -0.87
C SER A 72 13.21 0.89 0.39
N PHE A 73 12.57 -0.24 0.69
CA PHE A 73 11.73 -0.40 1.88
C PHE A 73 12.56 -0.39 3.16
N GLY A 74 13.66 -1.13 3.19
CA GLY A 74 14.56 -1.17 4.35
C GLY A 74 15.24 0.17 4.60
N GLY A 75 15.73 0.84 3.55
CA GLY A 75 16.27 2.20 3.64
C GLY A 75 15.24 3.22 4.12
N ASN A 76 14.02 3.18 3.56
CA ASN A 76 12.90 4.01 4.03
C ASN A 76 12.55 3.75 5.50
N PHE A 77 12.53 2.49 5.92
CA PHE A 77 12.24 2.13 7.30
C PHE A 77 13.25 2.71 8.29
N ILE A 78 14.54 2.55 8.00
CA ILE A 78 15.62 3.11 8.83
C ILE A 78 15.52 4.64 8.86
N PHE A 79 15.35 5.27 7.70
CA PHE A 79 15.24 6.72 7.58
C PHE A 79 14.07 7.28 8.40
N LEU A 80 12.89 6.67 8.30
CA LEU A 80 11.71 7.11 9.03
C LEU A 80 11.81 6.86 10.54
N ILE A 81 12.39 5.73 10.99
CA ILE A 81 12.64 5.49 12.42
C ILE A 81 13.56 6.54 12.99
N ILE A 82 14.65 6.85 12.29
CA ILE A 82 15.61 7.88 12.70
C ILE A 82 14.90 9.23 12.79
N PHE A 83 14.11 9.58 11.76
CA PHE A 83 13.33 10.82 11.76
C PHE A 83 12.34 10.89 12.92
N ASP A 84 11.56 9.84 13.16
CA ASP A 84 10.60 9.78 14.28
C ASP A 84 11.32 9.89 15.63
N TYR A 85 12.49 9.28 15.79
CA TYR A 85 13.28 9.35 17.01
C TYR A 85 13.76 10.77 17.32
N PHE A 86 14.16 11.53 16.30
CA PHE A 86 14.70 12.89 16.47
C PHE A 86 13.64 14.00 16.48
N PHE A 87 12.59 13.89 15.66
CA PHE A 87 11.67 15.01 15.37
C PHE A 87 10.26 14.84 15.90
N THR A 88 9.79 13.61 16.14
CA THR A 88 8.45 13.40 16.69
C THR A 88 8.50 13.57 18.22
N SER A 89 8.32 14.83 18.65
CA SER A 89 8.07 15.17 20.05
C SER A 89 6.89 14.35 20.56
N LYS A 90 7.02 13.79 21.77
CA LYS A 90 6.02 12.98 22.50
C LYS A 90 4.63 13.64 22.45
N THR A 91 3.84 13.39 21.41
CA THR A 91 2.43 13.76 21.43
C THR A 91 1.74 12.80 22.38
N ASN A 92 1.42 13.30 23.57
CA ASN A 92 0.66 12.61 24.61
C ASN A 92 -0.50 11.84 23.98
N SER A 93 -0.43 10.51 24.03
CA SER A 93 -1.52 9.64 23.66
C SER A 93 -2.63 9.85 24.69
N LEU A 94 -3.63 10.68 24.34
CA LEU A 94 -4.93 10.60 24.99
C LEU A 94 -5.39 9.14 24.86
N THR A 95 -5.59 8.53 26.02
CA THR A 95 -6.03 7.16 26.26
C THR A 95 -7.21 6.79 25.38
N GLN A 96 -6.96 6.15 24.24
CA GLN A 96 -7.96 5.37 23.54
C GLN A 96 -7.58 3.89 23.70
N THR A 97 -8.58 3.06 23.99
CA THR A 97 -8.43 1.62 24.21
C THR A 97 -8.04 0.94 22.91
N TYR A 98 -6.74 0.93 22.63
CA TYR A 98 -6.17 0.23 21.47
C TYR A 98 -6.46 -1.27 21.58
N THR A 99 -6.78 -1.91 20.46
CA THR A 99 -6.86 -3.36 20.38
C THR A 99 -5.52 -3.98 20.83
N SER A 100 -5.57 -5.18 21.42
CA SER A 100 -4.35 -5.86 21.87
C SER A 100 -3.38 -6.04 20.70
N PRO A 101 -2.09 -5.66 20.85
CA PRO A 101 -1.10 -5.75 19.77
C PRO A 101 -0.96 -7.20 19.27
N PHE A 102 -1.13 -8.19 20.15
CA PHE A 102 -1.16 -9.60 19.77
C PHE A 102 -2.31 -9.92 18.80
N LYS A 103 -3.52 -9.40 19.07
CA LYS A 103 -4.68 -9.62 18.18
C LYS A 103 -4.42 -9.02 16.79
N MET A 104 -3.83 -7.83 16.74
CA MET A 104 -3.48 -7.19 15.47
C MET A 104 -2.42 -7.97 14.70
N ILE A 105 -1.38 -8.49 15.37
CA ILE A 105 -0.37 -9.35 14.72
C ILE A 105 -1.01 -10.59 14.12
N PHE A 106 -1.92 -11.26 14.85
CA PHE A 106 -2.66 -12.41 14.31
C PHE A 106 -3.51 -12.04 13.08
N GLU A 107 -4.12 -10.86 13.05
CA GLU A 107 -4.84 -10.38 11.87
C GLU A 107 -3.91 -10.12 10.68
N SER A 108 -2.74 -9.49 10.90
CA SER A 108 -1.72 -9.30 9.85
C SER A 108 -1.14 -10.64 9.35
N LEU A 109 -1.04 -11.65 10.20
CA LEU A 109 -0.63 -13.00 9.79
C LEU A 109 -1.71 -13.66 8.93
N ARG A 110 -3.00 -13.46 9.22
CA ARG A 110 -4.10 -13.98 8.38
C ARG A 110 -4.10 -13.34 6.99
N VAL A 111 -3.81 -12.04 6.92
CA VAL A 111 -3.57 -11.29 5.68
C VAL A 111 -2.47 -11.99 4.85
N PHE A 112 -1.33 -12.29 5.48
CA PHE A 112 -0.22 -12.97 4.79
C PHE A 112 -0.58 -14.40 4.33
N ILE A 113 -1.29 -15.15 5.17
CA ILE A 113 -1.79 -16.49 4.83
C ILE A 113 -2.75 -16.42 3.64
N ALA A 114 -3.65 -15.43 3.59
CA ALA A 114 -4.57 -15.26 2.47
C ALA A 114 -3.83 -15.08 1.14
N LEU A 115 -2.71 -14.33 1.14
CA LEU A 115 -1.85 -14.18 -0.04
C LEU A 115 -1.20 -15.50 -0.46
N ILE A 116 -0.66 -16.28 0.48
CA ILE A 116 -0.07 -17.59 0.18
C ILE A 116 -1.12 -18.54 -0.40
N ILE A 117 -2.30 -18.59 0.22
CA ILE A 117 -3.41 -19.43 -0.27
C ILE A 117 -3.84 -18.96 -1.66
N GLY A 118 -3.92 -17.65 -1.89
CA GLY A 118 -4.17 -17.06 -3.20
C GLY A 118 -3.19 -17.52 -4.26
N PHE A 119 -1.89 -17.48 -3.95
CA PHE A 119 -0.84 -17.98 -4.83
C PHE A 119 -0.98 -19.46 -5.15
N ILE A 120 -1.18 -20.31 -4.14
CA ILE A 120 -1.39 -21.75 -4.34
C ILE A 120 -2.63 -22.02 -5.21
N CYS A 121 -3.73 -21.31 -4.96
CA CYS A 121 -4.95 -21.41 -5.77
C CYS A 121 -4.73 -20.90 -7.20
N GLY A 122 -3.92 -19.86 -7.38
CA GLY A 122 -3.56 -19.32 -8.69
C GLY A 122 -2.74 -20.30 -9.55
N LEU A 123 -2.00 -21.23 -8.95
CA LEU A 123 -1.31 -22.29 -9.69
C LEU A 123 -2.28 -23.29 -10.33
N LEU A 124 -3.54 -23.34 -9.88
CA LEU A 124 -4.58 -24.17 -10.50
C LEU A 124 -5.12 -23.45 -11.75
N PRO A 125 -5.20 -24.12 -12.91
CA PRO A 125 -5.66 -23.51 -14.16
C PRO A 125 -7.20 -23.34 -14.17
N LEU A 126 -7.71 -22.44 -13.32
CA LEU A 126 -9.14 -22.11 -13.24
C LEU A 126 -9.46 -20.93 -14.16
N PHE A 127 -10.56 -21.04 -14.90
CA PHE A 127 -11.03 -19.99 -15.82
C PHE A 127 -11.32 -18.64 -15.12
N ILE A 128 -11.64 -18.68 -13.82
CA ILE A 128 -11.95 -17.48 -13.03
C ILE A 128 -10.77 -16.49 -12.97
N TRP A 129 -9.53 -16.97 -13.09
CA TRP A 129 -8.33 -16.13 -12.98
C TRP A 129 -8.18 -15.15 -14.14
N GLN A 130 -8.78 -15.44 -15.31
CA GLN A 130 -8.82 -14.50 -16.43
C GLN A 130 -9.53 -13.18 -16.07
N TYR A 131 -10.41 -13.20 -15.06
CA TYR A 131 -11.14 -12.02 -14.59
C TYR A 131 -10.55 -11.43 -13.31
N ALA A 132 -9.39 -11.90 -12.83
CA ALA A 132 -8.80 -11.48 -11.57
C ALA A 132 -8.66 -9.95 -11.47
N GLU A 133 -8.13 -9.31 -12.51
CA GLU A 133 -7.95 -7.85 -12.55
C GLU A 133 -9.28 -7.11 -12.42
N ASN A 134 -10.31 -7.50 -13.19
CA ASN A 134 -11.64 -6.90 -13.13
C ASN A 134 -12.29 -7.10 -11.75
N ILE A 135 -12.13 -8.28 -11.17
CA ILE A 135 -12.64 -8.60 -9.83
C ILE A 135 -11.94 -7.69 -8.80
N THR A 136 -10.62 -7.58 -8.84
CA THR A 136 -9.82 -6.69 -7.97
C THR A 136 -10.31 -5.24 -8.07
N GLN A 137 -10.57 -4.74 -9.28
CA GLN A 137 -11.12 -3.38 -9.47
C GLN A 137 -12.50 -3.19 -8.83
N VAL A 138 -13.42 -4.15 -9.01
CA VAL A 138 -14.77 -4.07 -8.41
C VAL A 138 -14.69 -4.07 -6.89
N ILE A 139 -13.84 -4.93 -6.32
CA ILE A 139 -13.63 -4.99 -4.87
C ILE A 139 -13.04 -3.68 -4.35
N LEU A 140 -12.04 -3.11 -5.04
CA LEU A 140 -11.46 -1.83 -4.68
C LEU A 140 -12.50 -0.70 -4.65
N VAL A 141 -13.33 -0.61 -5.70
CA VAL A 141 -14.42 0.39 -5.80
C VAL A 141 -15.38 0.25 -4.62
N PHE A 142 -15.79 -0.98 -4.30
CA PHE A 142 -16.69 -1.23 -3.17
C PHE A 142 -16.01 -0.94 -1.82
N LEU A 143 -14.70 -1.23 -1.68
CA LEU A 143 -13.94 -0.93 -0.47
C LEU A 143 -13.90 0.56 -0.21
N LEU A 144 -13.57 1.34 -1.24
CA LEU A 144 -13.46 2.80 -1.14
C LEU A 144 -14.81 3.46 -0.87
N PHE A 145 -15.89 2.91 -1.43
CA PHE A 145 -17.25 3.31 -1.05
C PHE A 145 -17.52 3.09 0.45
N LEU A 146 -17.21 1.91 0.99
CA LEU A 146 -17.39 1.62 2.42
C LEU A 146 -16.51 2.52 3.32
N VAL A 147 -15.27 2.80 2.91
CA VAL A 147 -14.38 3.76 3.59
C VAL A 147 -15.02 5.16 3.60
N GLY A 148 -15.60 5.60 2.48
CA GLY A 148 -16.34 6.86 2.40
C GLY A 148 -17.45 6.99 3.45
N ILE A 149 -18.29 5.95 3.56
CA ILE A 149 -19.36 5.89 4.57
C ILE A 149 -18.77 5.99 5.99
N GLN A 150 -17.69 5.25 6.24
CA GLN A 150 -17.03 5.18 7.53
C GLN A 150 -16.46 6.54 7.95
N LEU A 151 -15.83 7.27 7.04
CA LEU A 151 -15.35 8.64 7.28
C LEU A 151 -16.46 9.58 7.74
N ARG A 152 -17.58 9.59 7.02
CA ARG A 152 -18.73 10.45 7.31
C ARG A 152 -19.37 10.10 8.64
N SER A 153 -19.49 8.80 8.90
CA SER A 153 -20.07 8.26 10.14
C SER A 153 -19.22 8.63 11.37
N ASN A 154 -17.90 8.77 11.20
CA ASN A 154 -16.98 9.27 12.22
C ASN A 154 -16.79 10.80 12.23
N ASN A 155 -17.62 11.56 11.51
CA ASN A 155 -17.60 13.04 11.45
C ASN A 155 -16.28 13.67 10.97
N ILE A 156 -15.45 12.97 10.19
CA ILE A 156 -14.26 13.57 9.59
C ILE A 156 -14.68 14.51 8.45
N SER A 157 -14.19 15.75 8.43
CA SER A 157 -14.45 16.70 7.33
C SER A 157 -13.50 16.50 6.14
N ILE A 158 -14.00 16.68 4.91
CA ILE A 158 -13.23 16.60 3.66
C ILE A 158 -12.08 17.64 3.63
N LYS A 159 -12.26 18.82 4.21
CA LYS A 159 -11.22 19.86 4.25
C LYS A 159 -9.99 19.42 5.05
N HIS A 160 -10.21 18.70 6.16
CA HIS A 160 -9.13 18.09 6.95
C HIS A 160 -8.49 16.88 6.26
N ILE A 161 -9.22 16.22 5.35
CA ILE A 161 -8.70 15.12 4.51
C ILE A 161 -7.78 15.65 3.42
N LEU A 162 -8.03 16.83 2.84
CA LEU A 162 -7.21 17.37 1.75
C LEU A 162 -6.00 18.18 2.22
N ILE A 163 -5.99 18.68 3.46
CA ILE A 163 -4.93 19.54 3.99
C ILE A 163 -4.41 18.97 5.32
N ASN A 164 -3.63 17.89 5.25
CA ASN A 164 -2.96 17.31 6.40
C ASN A 164 -1.43 17.41 6.25
N LYS A 165 -0.79 18.25 7.09
CA LYS A 165 0.66 18.48 7.06
C LYS A 165 1.46 17.21 7.32
N ILE A 166 0.99 16.32 8.20
CA ILE A 166 1.67 15.06 8.53
C ILE A 166 1.69 14.15 7.30
N GLY A 167 0.57 14.06 6.58
CA GLY A 167 0.50 13.28 5.33
C GLY A 167 1.48 13.80 4.27
N VAL A 168 1.54 15.13 4.08
CA VAL A 168 2.49 15.76 3.14
C VAL A 168 3.95 15.50 3.54
N ILE A 169 4.28 15.68 4.82
CA ILE A 169 5.62 15.43 5.34
C ILE A 169 5.99 13.95 5.12
N ALA A 170 5.10 13.02 5.45
CA ALA A 170 5.33 11.60 5.25
C ALA A 170 5.57 11.27 3.77
N THR A 171 4.77 11.82 2.86
CA THR A 171 4.99 11.69 1.40
C THR A 171 6.39 12.14 1.00
N ILE A 172 6.81 13.34 1.40
CA ILE A 172 8.13 13.88 1.03
C ILE A 172 9.25 12.98 1.54
N LEU A 173 9.18 12.57 2.82
CA LEU A 173 10.19 11.70 3.42
C LEU A 173 10.26 10.34 2.71
N VAL A 174 9.11 9.74 2.37
CA VAL A 174 9.02 8.47 1.65
C VAL A 174 9.61 8.58 0.24
N VAL A 175 9.26 9.61 -0.52
CA VAL A 175 9.81 9.81 -1.87
C VAL A 175 11.33 9.90 -1.82
N MET A 176 11.87 10.73 -0.91
CA MET A 176 13.31 10.93 -0.78
C MET A 176 14.04 9.65 -0.38
N SER A 177 13.53 8.94 0.65
CA SER A 177 14.19 7.76 1.17
C SER A 177 14.12 6.56 0.21
N VAL A 178 12.97 6.37 -0.45
CA VAL A 178 12.76 5.29 -1.42
C VAL A 178 13.61 5.49 -2.67
N PHE A 179 13.76 6.73 -3.15
CA PHE A 179 14.63 7.04 -4.29
C PHE A 179 16.10 6.82 -3.96
N LEU A 180 16.56 7.21 -2.76
CA LEU A 180 17.91 6.88 -2.30
C LEU A 180 18.13 5.35 -2.30
N GLY A 181 17.14 4.59 -1.82
CA GLY A 181 17.17 3.13 -1.90
C GLY A 181 17.18 2.59 -3.32
N GLY A 182 16.41 3.17 -4.24
CA GLY A 182 16.41 2.81 -5.67
C GLY A 182 17.74 3.06 -6.35
N ILE A 183 18.41 4.17 -6.03
CA ILE A 183 19.76 4.47 -6.51
C ILE A 183 20.75 3.41 -6.00
N ILE A 184 20.73 3.10 -4.70
CA ILE A 184 21.61 2.08 -4.12
C ILE A 184 21.37 0.72 -4.77
N ALA A 185 20.10 0.32 -4.94
CA ALA A 185 19.74 -0.93 -5.61
C ALA A 185 20.25 -0.98 -7.06
N SER A 186 20.19 0.14 -7.79
CA SER A 186 20.68 0.19 -9.18
C SER A 186 22.17 -0.15 -9.29
N PHE A 187 23.00 0.35 -8.36
CA PHE A 187 24.42 0.02 -8.31
C PHE A 187 24.67 -1.45 -7.95
N ILE A 188 23.91 -2.01 -7.01
CA ILE A 188 24.04 -3.41 -6.60
C ILE A 188 23.65 -4.36 -7.75
N LEU A 189 22.58 -4.02 -8.48
CA LEU A 189 22.05 -4.82 -9.58
C LEU A 189 22.74 -4.55 -10.93
N ASN A 190 23.71 -3.63 -10.99
CA ASN A 190 24.33 -3.14 -12.22
C ASN A 190 23.29 -2.67 -13.26
N LEU A 191 22.23 -2.01 -12.81
CA LEU A 191 21.20 -1.40 -13.64
C LEU A 191 21.46 0.10 -13.82
N PRO A 192 21.01 0.72 -14.92
CA PRO A 192 21.02 2.17 -15.02
C PRO A 192 20.25 2.79 -13.85
N VAL A 193 20.76 3.90 -13.30
CA VAL A 193 20.15 4.58 -12.14
C VAL A 193 18.68 4.92 -12.38
N ARG A 194 18.33 5.29 -13.62
CA ARG A 194 16.94 5.55 -14.03
C ARG A 194 16.03 4.34 -13.82
N VAL A 195 16.51 3.13 -14.10
CA VAL A 195 15.75 1.89 -13.89
C VAL A 195 15.52 1.65 -12.40
N GLY A 196 16.54 1.80 -11.55
CA GLY A 196 16.36 1.64 -10.09
C GLY A 196 15.41 2.68 -9.48
N LEU A 197 15.48 3.93 -9.95
CA LEU A 197 14.53 4.98 -9.58
C LEU A 197 13.10 4.62 -10.02
N ALA A 198 12.92 4.16 -11.26
CA ALA A 198 11.62 3.73 -11.78
C ALA A 198 11.05 2.54 -10.97
N MET A 199 11.85 1.50 -10.73
CA MET A 199 11.45 0.34 -9.90
C MET A 199 11.05 0.75 -8.47
N SER A 200 11.66 1.79 -7.91
CA SER A 200 11.32 2.31 -6.58
C SER A 200 10.11 3.25 -6.57
N SER A 201 9.66 3.73 -7.73
CA SER A 201 8.58 4.73 -7.86
C SER A 201 7.17 4.14 -7.81
N GLY A 202 7.03 2.81 -7.65
CA GLY A 202 5.72 2.16 -7.54
C GLY A 202 4.96 2.54 -6.27
N PHE A 203 5.66 2.84 -5.18
CA PHE A 203 5.11 3.24 -3.89
C PHE A 203 4.00 2.31 -3.34
N GLY A 204 3.90 1.06 -3.81
CA GLY A 204 2.84 0.11 -3.46
C GLY A 204 1.71 -0.05 -4.49
N TRP A 205 1.71 0.68 -5.61
CA TRP A 205 0.73 0.48 -6.69
C TRP A 205 1.22 -0.59 -7.69
N TYR A 206 1.24 -1.84 -7.24
CA TYR A 206 1.82 -2.98 -7.95
C TYR A 206 1.24 -3.21 -9.36
N SER A 207 -0.08 -3.03 -9.56
CA SER A 207 -0.74 -3.35 -10.83
C SER A 207 -0.28 -2.42 -11.95
N LEU A 208 -0.21 -1.11 -11.68
CA LEU A 208 0.24 -0.14 -12.67
C LEU A 208 1.77 -0.14 -12.79
N SER A 209 2.50 -0.29 -11.69
CA SER A 209 3.97 -0.32 -11.70
C SER A 209 4.52 -1.49 -12.50
N GLY A 210 3.95 -2.69 -12.33
CA GLY A 210 4.35 -3.90 -13.04
C GLY A 210 4.15 -3.78 -14.56
N ILE A 211 3.00 -3.27 -15.00
CA ILE A 211 2.68 -3.09 -16.43
C ILE A 211 3.62 -2.07 -17.07
N LEU A 212 3.75 -0.87 -16.49
CA LEU A 212 4.58 0.20 -17.05
C LEU A 212 6.06 -0.18 -17.14
N MET A 213 6.56 -0.94 -16.14
CA MET A 213 7.94 -1.42 -16.15
C MET A 213 8.15 -2.59 -17.10
N THR A 214 7.13 -3.44 -17.31
CA THR A 214 7.16 -4.50 -18.32
C THR A 214 7.24 -3.90 -19.74
N GLU A 215 6.43 -2.88 -20.02
CA GLU A 215 6.45 -2.18 -21.31
C GLU A 215 7.78 -1.48 -21.58
N ALA A 216 8.36 -0.84 -20.56
CA ALA A 216 9.59 -0.06 -20.71
C ALA A 216 10.88 -0.91 -20.72
N HIS A 217 10.96 -1.94 -19.88
CA HIS A 217 12.21 -2.67 -19.59
C HIS A 217 12.08 -4.20 -19.67
N GLY A 218 10.92 -4.71 -20.09
CA GLY A 218 10.65 -6.14 -20.25
C GLY A 218 10.14 -6.84 -18.98
N ALA A 219 9.65 -8.07 -19.18
CA ALA A 219 8.92 -8.84 -18.16
C ALA A 219 9.72 -9.14 -16.89
N ILE A 220 11.06 -9.26 -16.96
CA ILE A 220 11.88 -9.54 -15.75
C ILE A 220 11.85 -8.35 -14.79
N ILE A 221 12.07 -7.14 -15.30
CA ILE A 221 12.11 -5.91 -14.49
C ILE A 221 10.69 -5.52 -14.06
N GLY A 222 9.70 -5.68 -14.94
CA GLY A 222 8.29 -5.52 -14.60
C GLY A 222 7.86 -6.43 -13.45
N SER A 223 8.16 -7.72 -13.55
CA SER A 223 7.82 -8.69 -12.51
C SER A 223 8.53 -8.44 -11.18
N ALA A 224 9.81 -8.05 -11.21
CA ALA A 224 10.54 -7.68 -10.00
C ALA A 224 9.96 -6.42 -9.33
N THR A 225 9.48 -5.45 -10.12
CA THR A 225 8.85 -4.23 -9.60
C THR A 225 7.50 -4.53 -8.95
N PHE A 226 6.67 -5.33 -9.60
CA PHE A 226 5.40 -5.80 -9.05
C PHE A 226 5.60 -6.53 -7.71
N LEU A 227 6.56 -7.47 -7.66
CA LEU A 227 6.89 -8.20 -6.43
C LEU A 227 7.40 -7.28 -5.32
N ASN A 228 8.23 -6.29 -5.65
CA ASN A 228 8.68 -5.30 -4.69
C ASN A 228 7.52 -4.54 -4.02
N ASP A 229 6.54 -4.13 -4.81
CA ASP A 229 5.36 -3.42 -4.29
C ASP A 229 4.47 -4.33 -3.42
N ILE A 230 4.29 -5.61 -3.80
CA ILE A 230 3.60 -6.60 -2.96
C ILE A 230 4.35 -6.82 -1.64
N LEU A 231 5.66 -7.03 -1.69
CA LEU A 231 6.49 -7.22 -0.51
C LEU A 231 6.40 -6.02 0.43
N ARG A 232 6.38 -4.80 -0.12
CA ARG A 232 6.16 -3.55 0.61
C ARG A 232 4.80 -3.53 1.30
N GLU A 233 3.72 -3.88 0.60
CA GLU A 233 2.38 -3.89 1.17
C GLU A 233 2.27 -4.91 2.33
N VAL A 234 2.67 -6.15 2.09
CA VAL A 234 2.65 -7.22 3.11
C VAL A 234 3.48 -6.83 4.32
N SER A 235 4.69 -6.32 4.09
CA SER A 235 5.59 -5.90 5.17
C SER A 235 5.01 -4.73 5.97
N ALA A 236 4.37 -3.76 5.30
CA ALA A 236 3.69 -2.67 5.99
C ALA A 236 2.57 -3.20 6.89
N ILE A 237 1.70 -4.09 6.39
CA ILE A 237 0.60 -4.66 7.18
C ILE A 237 1.12 -5.43 8.41
N LEU A 238 2.22 -6.17 8.26
CA LEU A 238 2.86 -6.91 9.36
C LEU A 238 3.52 -5.96 10.38
N LEU A 239 4.07 -4.83 9.94
CA LEU A 239 4.79 -3.89 10.81
C LEU A 239 3.89 -2.85 11.49
N ILE A 240 2.72 -2.51 10.93
CA ILE A 240 1.79 -1.54 11.54
C ILE A 240 1.50 -1.85 13.01
N PRO A 241 1.08 -3.07 13.42
CA PRO A 241 0.77 -3.38 14.81
C PRO A 241 1.93 -3.11 15.80
N ILE A 242 3.16 -3.29 15.32
CA ILE A 242 4.39 -3.14 16.10
C ILE A 242 4.77 -1.66 16.22
N LEU A 243 4.62 -0.90 15.14
CA LEU A 243 5.12 0.47 15.04
C LEU A 243 4.09 1.52 15.48
N ILE A 244 2.80 1.29 15.24
CA ILE A 244 1.75 2.32 15.32
C ILE A 244 1.62 3.01 16.68
N LYS A 245 2.04 2.35 17.77
CA LYS A 245 1.99 2.91 19.12
C LYS A 245 3.10 3.93 19.40
N ARG A 246 4.30 3.71 18.84
CA ARG A 246 5.51 4.49 19.15
C ARG A 246 6.00 5.33 17.98
N TYR A 247 5.84 4.82 16.76
CA TYR A 247 6.38 5.38 15.53
C TYR A 247 5.25 5.55 14.51
N LYS A 248 4.32 6.48 14.80
CA LYS A 248 3.11 6.69 13.97
C LYS A 248 3.45 7.16 12.55
N LEU A 249 4.42 8.06 12.41
CA LEU A 249 4.85 8.55 11.10
C LEU A 249 5.56 7.45 10.32
N THR A 250 6.40 6.65 11.00
CA THR A 250 7.03 5.47 10.39
C THR A 250 5.99 4.48 9.90
N ALA A 251 5.04 4.09 10.76
CA ALA A 251 3.96 3.17 10.40
C ALA A 251 3.17 3.68 9.17
N LEU A 252 2.87 4.98 9.15
CA LEU A 252 2.21 5.65 8.02
C LEU A 252 3.07 5.63 6.75
N GLY A 253 4.33 6.03 6.82
CA GLY A 253 5.23 6.14 5.66
C GLY A 253 5.61 4.79 5.03
N LEU A 254 5.64 3.71 5.82
CA LEU A 254 5.83 2.36 5.30
C LEU A 254 4.67 1.88 4.42
N CYS A 255 3.46 2.39 4.64
CA CYS A 255 2.30 2.04 3.81
C CYS A 255 2.41 2.58 2.37
N GLY A 256 3.02 3.74 2.16
CA GLY A 256 3.11 4.33 0.81
C GLY A 256 1.74 4.69 0.24
N ALA A 257 1.51 4.39 -1.04
CA ALA A 257 0.26 4.64 -1.74
C ALA A 257 -0.90 3.86 -1.10
N THR A 258 -0.64 2.66 -0.56
CA THR A 258 -1.67 1.80 0.00
C THR A 258 -2.23 2.29 1.34
N SER A 259 -1.75 3.44 1.84
CA SER A 259 -2.25 4.08 3.05
C SER A 259 -3.68 4.60 2.92
N MET A 260 -4.18 4.79 1.70
CA MET A 260 -5.56 5.23 1.47
C MET A 260 -6.58 4.09 1.30
N ASP A 261 -6.13 2.86 1.08
CA ASP A 261 -6.96 1.69 0.79
C ASP A 261 -6.58 0.46 1.64
N PHE A 262 -5.64 -0.38 1.20
CA PHE A 262 -5.36 -1.70 1.76
C PHE A 262 -4.87 -1.65 3.21
N THR A 263 -4.00 -0.70 3.52
CA THR A 263 -3.43 -0.58 4.86
C THR A 263 -4.24 0.34 5.78
N LEU A 264 -5.20 1.08 5.22
CA LEU A 264 -5.99 2.06 5.97
C LEU A 264 -6.76 1.44 7.15
N PRO A 265 -7.48 0.31 7.01
CA PRO A 265 -8.17 -0.31 8.14
C PRO A 265 -7.22 -0.76 9.25
N MET A 266 -6.00 -1.19 8.92
CA MET A 266 -5.01 -1.59 9.91
C MET A 266 -4.42 -0.38 10.65
N LEU A 267 -4.12 0.71 9.92
CA LEU A 267 -3.73 2.00 10.51
C LEU A 267 -4.81 2.52 11.45
N GLN A 268 -6.08 2.46 11.04
CA GLN A 268 -7.21 2.94 11.83
C GLN A 268 -7.43 2.08 13.08
N LYS A 269 -7.31 0.75 13.00
CA LYS A 269 -7.37 -0.12 14.19
C LYS A 269 -6.25 0.19 15.18
N GLY A 270 -5.06 0.53 14.68
CA GLY A 270 -3.87 0.79 15.50
C GLY A 270 -3.76 2.20 16.09
N ALA A 271 -4.16 3.24 15.35
CA ALA A 271 -4.04 4.66 15.76
C ALA A 271 -5.39 5.37 15.94
N GLY A 272 -6.50 4.69 15.70
CA GLY A 272 -7.83 5.28 15.69
C GLY A 272 -8.12 6.08 14.42
N VAL A 273 -9.30 6.68 14.36
CA VAL A 273 -9.80 7.45 13.20
C VAL A 273 -8.95 8.71 12.92
N ILE A 274 -8.15 9.16 13.89
CA ILE A 274 -7.33 10.38 13.79
C ILE A 274 -6.22 10.26 12.73
N ILE A 275 -5.73 9.05 12.43
CA ILE A 275 -4.67 8.84 11.41
C ILE A 275 -5.21 8.88 9.98
N VAL A 276 -6.54 8.72 9.82
CA VAL A 276 -7.17 8.54 8.51
C VAL A 276 -6.91 9.72 7.56
N PRO A 277 -7.03 11.00 7.97
CA PRO A 277 -6.72 12.11 7.08
C PRO A 277 -5.26 12.12 6.59
N SER A 278 -4.29 11.84 7.46
CA SER A 278 -2.87 11.76 7.06
C SER A 278 -2.61 10.60 6.10
N ALA A 279 -3.26 9.45 6.32
CA ALA A 279 -3.16 8.27 5.46
C ALA A 279 -3.78 8.49 4.08
N MET A 280 -4.89 9.22 4.00
CA MET A 280 -5.49 9.60 2.73
C MET A 280 -4.63 10.60 1.95
N VAL A 281 -4.10 11.65 2.59
CA VAL A 281 -3.21 12.60 1.92
C VAL A 281 -1.98 11.91 1.37
N GLN A 282 -1.31 11.07 2.18
CA GLN A 282 -0.11 10.39 1.74
C GLN A 282 -0.41 9.45 0.56
N GLY A 283 -1.45 8.64 0.69
CA GLY A 283 -1.84 7.66 -0.33
C GLY A 283 -2.17 8.36 -1.64
N PHE A 284 -3.01 9.40 -1.58
CA PHE A 284 -3.38 10.20 -2.74
C PHE A 284 -2.17 10.84 -3.43
N LEU A 285 -1.28 11.48 -2.67
CA LEU A 285 -0.11 12.15 -3.24
C LEU A 285 0.85 11.15 -3.89
N LEU A 286 1.12 10.01 -3.25
CA LEU A 286 2.01 8.99 -3.82
C LEU A 286 1.40 8.34 -5.07
N THR A 287 0.09 8.07 -5.07
CA THR A 287 -0.65 7.59 -6.24
C THR A 287 -0.58 8.58 -7.42
N LEU A 288 -0.64 9.89 -7.13
CA LEU A 288 -0.50 10.93 -8.16
C LEU A 288 0.94 11.02 -8.70
N LEU A 289 1.92 10.91 -7.80
CA LEU A 289 3.34 11.04 -8.12
C LEU A 289 3.90 9.82 -8.86
N MET A 290 3.42 8.62 -8.54
CA MET A 290 3.87 7.35 -9.13
C MET A 290 3.98 7.37 -10.66
N PRO A 291 2.92 7.67 -11.44
CA PRO A 291 2.98 7.66 -12.90
C PRO A 291 3.88 8.77 -13.46
N ILE A 292 3.97 9.91 -12.76
CA ILE A 292 4.81 11.04 -13.17
C ILE A 292 6.29 10.63 -13.06
N PHE A 293 6.69 10.07 -11.92
CA PHE A 293 8.07 9.64 -11.71
C PHE A 293 8.44 8.44 -12.57
N MET A 294 7.57 7.43 -12.69
CA MET A 294 7.82 6.32 -13.61
C MET A 294 7.95 6.78 -15.06
N GLY A 295 7.07 7.66 -15.52
CA GLY A 295 7.14 8.23 -16.86
C GLY A 295 8.45 8.99 -17.07
N LEU A 296 8.83 9.84 -16.11
CA LEU A 296 10.07 10.61 -16.15
C LEU A 296 11.31 9.71 -16.23
N PHE A 297 11.37 8.64 -15.44
CA PHE A 297 12.56 7.78 -15.39
C PHE A 297 12.63 6.76 -16.53
N ASN A 298 11.50 6.36 -17.10
CA ASN A 298 11.46 5.42 -18.22
C ASN A 298 11.57 6.10 -19.59
N TYR A 299 11.06 7.33 -19.74
CA TYR A 299 10.89 7.98 -21.05
C TYR A 299 11.45 9.41 -21.14
N GLY A 300 11.91 10.00 -20.04
CA GLY A 300 12.69 11.24 -20.03
C GLY A 300 14.19 10.94 -19.95
#